data_AF-A0A969T5S2-F1
#
_entry.id   AF-A0A969T5S2-F1
#
_cell.length_a   1.000
_cell.length_b   1.000
_cell.length_c   1.000
_cell.angle_alpha   90.00
_cell.angle_beta   90.00
_cell.angle_gamma   90.00
#
_symmetry.space_group_name_H-M   'P 1'
#
loop_
_entity.id
_entity.type
_entity.pdbx_description
1 polymer ?
#
loop_
_entity_poly.entity_id
_entity_poly.type
_entity_poly.pdbx_seq_one_letter_code
_entity_poly.pdbx_strand_id
1 'polypeptide(L)'
;MIIHSYEKESELKKIESLESELASEKEGRKVYKNMIFSVLVLFVIVATFLYYVVKSKKKLKEQNDKILEQNNTISSQVEEIIQQNDLLNTYKNNLEKIVEEKTRHLEDAIKRGKESDLLKTAFLTNMSHEIRTPMNAVMGFGSLLSNSNLSENDRMKYTEILLKSTEQLHKVIDDIIEISKIESGQITVNKTYFDVNILFQELMLYFSKQLFETSKTQLRIRIYKPTATGK
;
A
#
# COMPACT_ATOMS: atom_id res chain seq x y z
N MET A 1 127.55 41.60 -43.24
CA MET A 1 126.11 41.66 -43.62
C MET A 1 125.38 40.32 -43.46
N ILE A 2 126.07 39.16 -43.51
CA ILE A 2 125.44 37.83 -43.41
C ILE A 2 125.19 37.36 -41.95
N ILE A 3 126.08 37.66 -41.00
CA ILE A 3 125.94 37.21 -39.59
C ILE A 3 124.72 37.84 -38.90
N HIS A 4 124.41 39.11 -39.19
CA HIS A 4 123.26 39.82 -38.61
C HIS A 4 121.90 39.35 -39.16
N SER A 5 121.85 38.66 -40.31
CA SER A 5 120.59 38.06 -40.81
C SER A 5 120.31 36.70 -40.16
N TYR A 6 121.36 35.93 -39.84
CA TYR A 6 121.23 34.63 -39.15
C TYR A 6 120.78 34.75 -37.69
N GLU A 7 121.29 35.73 -36.94
CA GLU A 7 120.82 36.00 -35.57
C GLU A 7 119.35 36.44 -35.55
N LYS A 8 118.96 37.33 -36.47
CA LYS A 8 117.58 37.81 -36.56
C LYS A 8 116.60 36.70 -36.94
N GLU A 9 117.01 35.78 -37.81
CA GLU A 9 116.20 34.61 -38.18
C GLU A 9 116.09 33.58 -37.04
N SER A 10 117.15 33.41 -36.24
CA SER A 10 117.15 32.55 -35.06
C SER A 10 116.25 33.12 -33.95
N GLU A 11 116.30 34.42 -33.71
CA GLU A 11 115.39 35.08 -32.75
C GLU A 11 113.93 35.02 -33.24
N LEU A 12 113.69 35.21 -34.53
CA LEU A 12 112.36 35.10 -35.13
C LEU A 12 111.78 33.68 -34.95
N LYS A 13 112.57 32.62 -35.21
CA LYS A 13 112.16 31.22 -34.98
C LYS A 13 111.88 30.94 -33.49
N LYS A 14 112.64 31.55 -32.58
CA LYS A 14 112.44 31.39 -31.14
C LYS A 14 111.15 32.08 -30.67
N ILE A 15 110.87 33.28 -31.19
CA ILE A 15 109.61 34.00 -30.96
C ILE A 15 108.43 33.20 -31.53
N GLU A 16 108.51 32.72 -32.77
CA GLU A 16 107.46 31.87 -33.37
C GLU A 16 107.21 30.58 -32.57
N SER A 17 108.27 29.94 -32.05
CA SER A 17 108.13 28.76 -31.20
C SER A 17 107.44 29.07 -29.86
N LEU A 18 107.81 30.19 -29.22
CA LEU A 18 107.21 30.65 -27.97
C LEU A 18 105.76 31.11 -28.17
N GLU A 19 105.45 31.75 -29.29
CA GLU A 19 104.10 32.15 -29.66
C GLU A 19 103.21 30.94 -29.93
N SER A 20 103.73 29.90 -30.60
CA SER A 20 103.06 28.63 -30.83
C SER A 20 102.78 27.87 -29.52
N GLU A 21 103.77 27.81 -28.63
CA GLU A 21 103.63 27.18 -27.31
C GLU A 21 102.62 27.93 -26.42
N LEU A 22 102.67 29.27 -26.42
CA LEU A 22 101.69 30.12 -25.73
C LEU A 22 100.27 29.98 -26.32
N ALA A 23 100.15 29.81 -27.65
CA ALA A 23 98.88 29.58 -28.33
C ALA A 23 98.27 28.22 -27.94
N SER A 24 99.09 27.16 -27.93
CA SER A 24 98.70 25.82 -27.49
C SER A 24 98.25 25.80 -26.02
N GLU A 25 98.98 26.48 -25.13
CA GLU A 25 98.63 26.56 -23.70
C GLU A 25 97.32 27.36 -23.47
N LYS A 26 97.10 28.43 -24.24
CA LYS A 26 95.82 29.19 -24.24
C LYS A 26 94.66 28.34 -24.77
N GLU A 27 94.89 27.52 -25.79
CA GLU A 27 93.89 26.64 -26.36
C GLU A 27 93.50 25.52 -25.38
N GLY A 28 94.47 24.88 -24.71
CA GLY A 28 94.22 23.91 -23.65
C GLY A 28 93.42 24.49 -22.47
N ARG A 29 93.77 25.71 -22.02
CA ARG A 29 92.99 26.43 -20.99
C ARG A 29 91.56 26.73 -21.44
N LYS A 30 91.34 27.06 -22.71
CA LYS A 30 90.02 27.31 -23.29
C LYS A 30 89.18 26.02 -23.33
N VAL A 31 89.76 24.90 -23.74
CA VAL A 31 89.10 23.59 -23.75
C VAL A 31 88.69 23.17 -22.34
N TYR A 32 89.57 23.30 -21.35
CA TYR A 32 89.26 22.97 -19.95
C TYR A 32 88.12 23.83 -19.38
N LYS A 33 88.12 25.15 -19.64
CA LYS A 33 87.01 26.04 -19.25
C LYS A 33 85.67 25.64 -19.89
N ASN A 34 85.67 25.28 -21.17
CA ASN A 34 84.46 24.82 -21.87
C ASN A 34 83.96 23.48 -21.32
N MET A 35 84.87 22.57 -20.93
CA MET A 35 84.52 21.30 -20.31
C MET A 35 83.90 21.48 -18.92
N ILE A 36 84.46 22.36 -18.09
CA ILE A 36 83.85 22.71 -16.80
C ILE A 36 82.48 23.33 -17.01
N PHE A 37 82.37 24.26 -17.96
CA PHE A 37 81.11 24.92 -18.27
C PHE A 37 80.04 23.92 -18.72
N SER A 38 80.37 22.96 -19.60
CA SER A 38 79.42 21.94 -20.04
C SER A 38 78.98 21.01 -18.92
N VAL A 39 79.90 20.63 -18.01
CA VAL A 39 79.57 19.85 -16.80
C VAL A 39 78.64 20.61 -15.87
N LEU A 40 78.86 21.91 -15.66
CA LEU A 40 77.99 22.76 -14.85
C LEU A 40 76.59 22.89 -15.46
N VAL A 41 76.50 23.09 -16.77
CA VAL A 41 75.21 23.14 -17.49
C VAL A 41 74.47 21.81 -17.33
N LEU A 42 75.16 20.69 -17.50
CA LEU A 42 74.58 19.36 -17.31
C LEU A 42 74.07 19.16 -15.88
N PHE A 43 74.84 19.59 -14.87
CA PHE A 43 74.44 19.51 -13.48
C PHE A 43 73.16 20.30 -13.20
N VAL A 44 73.04 21.52 -13.73
CA VAL A 44 71.82 22.34 -13.59
C VAL A 44 70.61 21.68 -14.26
N ILE A 45 70.79 21.10 -15.45
CA ILE A 45 69.72 20.36 -16.15
C ILE A 45 69.26 19.17 -15.30
N VAL A 46 70.18 18.38 -14.76
CA VAL A 46 69.84 17.23 -13.90
C VAL A 46 69.15 17.68 -12.61
N ALA A 47 69.64 18.74 -11.98
CA ALA A 47 69.04 19.27 -10.75
C ALA A 47 67.61 19.79 -10.98
N THR A 48 67.38 20.53 -12.07
CA THR A 48 66.04 20.99 -12.44
C THR A 48 65.11 19.83 -12.77
N PHE A 49 65.58 18.82 -13.51
CA PHE A 49 64.82 17.60 -13.80
C PHE A 49 64.43 16.86 -12.51
N LEU A 50 65.38 16.63 -11.60
CA LEU A 50 65.12 15.97 -10.31
C LEU A 50 64.11 16.76 -9.47
N TYR A 51 64.22 18.08 -9.44
CA TYR A 51 63.25 18.95 -8.78
C TYR A 51 61.83 18.74 -9.32
N TYR A 52 61.66 18.70 -10.65
CA TYR A 52 60.35 18.44 -11.26
C TYR A 52 59.83 17.03 -10.98
N VAL A 53 60.69 16.01 -10.97
CA VAL A 53 60.30 14.63 -10.62
C VAL A 53 59.75 14.55 -9.20
N VAL A 54 60.46 15.14 -8.23
CA VAL A 54 60.03 15.16 -6.82
C VAL A 54 58.71 15.93 -6.67
N LYS A 55 58.59 17.10 -7.31
CA LYS A 55 57.37 17.90 -7.30
C LYS A 55 56.17 17.14 -7.90
N SER A 56 56.39 16.45 -9.01
CA SER A 56 55.36 15.65 -9.70
C SER A 56 54.87 14.49 -8.80
N LYS A 57 55.80 13.75 -8.18
CA LYS A 57 55.46 12.67 -7.24
C LYS A 57 54.65 13.16 -6.04
N LYS A 58 54.99 14.33 -5.49
CA LYS A 58 54.23 14.92 -4.38
C LYS A 58 52.79 15.23 -4.78
N LYS A 59 52.59 15.89 -5.93
CA LYS A 59 51.25 16.20 -6.46
C LYS A 59 50.44 14.93 -6.73
N LEU A 60 51.08 13.88 -7.29
CA LEU A 60 50.44 12.60 -7.55
C LEU A 60 49.98 11.92 -6.25
N LYS A 61 50.80 11.99 -5.19
CA LYS A 61 50.44 11.47 -3.87
C LYS A 61 49.23 12.20 -3.29
N GLU A 62 49.24 13.54 -3.32
CA GLU A 62 48.10 14.35 -2.84
C GLU A 62 46.80 14.05 -3.60
N GLN A 63 46.88 13.79 -4.91
CA GLN A 63 45.72 13.39 -5.72
C GLN A 63 45.23 11.98 -5.34
N ASN A 64 46.14 11.02 -5.15
CA ASN A 64 45.78 9.67 -4.71
C ASN A 64 45.16 9.67 -3.31
N ASP A 65 45.67 10.48 -2.38
CA ASP A 65 45.12 10.61 -1.03
C ASP A 65 43.68 11.17 -1.09
N LYS A 66 43.43 12.17 -1.95
CA LYS A 66 42.07 12.70 -2.19
C LYS A 66 41.13 11.66 -2.81
N ILE A 67 41.60 10.90 -3.80
CA ILE A 67 40.81 9.82 -4.42
C ILE A 67 40.47 8.75 -3.39
N LEU A 68 41.42 8.41 -2.51
CA LEU A 68 41.20 7.43 -1.44
C LEU A 68 40.11 7.91 -0.47
N GLU A 69 40.16 9.17 -0.06
CA GLU A 69 39.13 9.79 0.79
C GLU A 69 37.75 9.82 0.10
N GLN A 70 37.71 10.19 -1.18
CA GLN A 70 36.49 10.16 -1.99
C GLN A 70 35.93 8.74 -2.11
N ASN A 71 36.78 7.74 -2.38
CA ASN A 71 36.35 6.34 -2.47
C ASN A 71 35.76 5.85 -1.15
N ASN A 72 36.40 6.16 -0.01
CA ASN A 72 35.87 5.79 1.30
C ASN A 72 34.50 6.45 1.56
N THR A 73 34.35 7.72 1.18
CA THR A 73 33.08 8.44 1.31
C THR A 73 31.98 7.81 0.44
N ILE A 74 32.30 7.52 -0.82
CA ILE A 74 31.37 6.86 -1.76
C ILE A 74 30.96 5.49 -1.23
N SER A 75 31.90 4.69 -0.72
CA SER A 75 31.59 3.39 -0.13
C SER A 75 30.61 3.51 1.04
N SER A 76 30.81 4.48 1.93
CA SER A 76 29.87 4.75 3.03
C SER A 76 28.49 5.18 2.53
N GLN A 77 28.42 6.03 1.50
CA GLN A 77 27.15 6.47 0.92
C GLN A 77 26.41 5.32 0.21
N VAL A 78 27.13 4.44 -0.48
CA VAL A 78 26.56 3.25 -1.11
C VAL A 78 25.93 2.33 -0.07
N GLU A 79 26.61 2.10 1.06
CA GLU A 79 26.04 1.31 2.17
C GLU A 79 24.76 1.93 2.73
N GLU A 80 24.74 3.25 2.92
CA GLU A 80 23.55 3.96 3.39
C GLU A 80 22.37 3.82 2.40
N ILE A 81 22.63 3.98 1.11
CA ILE A 81 21.62 3.82 0.05
C ILE A 81 21.05 2.39 0.03
N ILE A 82 21.89 1.38 0.23
CA ILE A 82 21.44 -0.01 0.32
C ILE A 82 20.50 -0.18 1.52
N GLN A 83 20.90 0.30 2.70
CA GLN A 83 20.07 0.22 3.91
C GLN A 83 18.73 0.97 3.75
N GLN A 84 18.74 2.15 3.14
CA GLN A 84 17.53 2.93 2.88
C GLN A 84 16.60 2.21 1.90
N ASN A 85 17.15 1.57 0.85
CA ASN A 85 16.34 0.79 -0.10
C ASN A 85 15.72 -0.45 0.56
N ASP A 86 16.47 -1.16 1.40
CA ASP A 86 15.95 -2.33 2.13
C ASP A 86 14.82 -1.93 3.09
N LEU A 87 14.99 -0.82 3.80
CA LEU A 87 13.97 -0.26 4.67
C LEU A 87 12.73 0.17 3.87
N LEU A 88 12.93 0.87 2.75
CA LEU A 88 11.86 1.31 1.87
C LEU A 88 11.07 0.13 1.30
N ASN A 89 11.75 -0.93 0.87
CA ASN A 89 11.13 -2.16 0.40
C ASN A 89 10.30 -2.83 1.50
N THR A 90 10.82 -2.85 2.73
CA THR A 90 10.08 -3.37 3.89
C THR A 90 8.82 -2.56 4.17
N TYR A 91 8.92 -1.22 4.18
CA TYR A 91 7.77 -0.34 4.35
C TYR A 91 6.74 -0.51 3.25
N LYS A 92 7.19 -0.59 1.99
CA LYS A 92 6.32 -0.81 0.82
C LYS A 92 5.53 -2.12 0.96
N ASN A 93 6.21 -3.22 1.27
CA ASN A 93 5.57 -4.53 1.43
C ASN A 93 4.54 -4.52 2.58
N ASN A 94 4.85 -3.86 3.69
CA ASN A 94 3.92 -3.72 4.81
C ASN A 94 2.70 -2.86 4.43
N LEU A 95 2.93 -1.77 3.70
CA LEU A 95 1.85 -0.89 3.24
C LEU A 95 0.93 -1.61 2.26
N GLU A 96 1.49 -2.38 1.31
CA GLU A 96 0.72 -3.20 0.38
C GLU A 96 -0.18 -4.20 1.13
N LYS A 97 0.34 -4.90 2.15
CA LYS A 97 -0.47 -5.80 2.99
C LYS A 97 -1.59 -5.07 3.73
N ILE A 98 -1.30 -3.91 4.31
CA ILE A 98 -2.32 -3.11 5.01
C ILE A 98 -3.41 -2.65 4.05
N VAL A 99 -3.02 -2.18 2.86
CA VAL A 99 -3.97 -1.72 1.83
C VAL A 99 -4.84 -2.88 1.36
N GLU A 100 -4.25 -4.06 1.13
CA GLU A 100 -4.99 -5.27 0.74
C GLU A 100 -6.01 -5.67 1.82
N GLU A 101 -5.58 -5.74 3.08
CA GLU A 101 -6.45 -6.06 4.21
C GLU A 101 -7.60 -5.04 4.33
N LYS A 102 -7.29 -3.74 4.29
CA LYS A 102 -8.31 -2.69 4.37
C LYS A 102 -9.28 -2.75 3.20
N THR A 103 -8.80 -3.00 1.99
CA THR A 103 -9.64 -3.13 0.80
C THR A 103 -10.60 -4.30 0.95
N ARG A 104 -10.11 -5.47 1.37
CA ARG A 104 -10.96 -6.64 1.63
C ARG A 104 -12.03 -6.38 2.69
N HIS A 105 -11.66 -5.69 3.78
CA HIS A 105 -12.62 -5.32 4.83
C HIS A 105 -13.68 -4.34 4.32
N LEU A 106 -13.30 -3.38 3.49
CA LEU A 106 -14.24 -2.43 2.88
C LEU A 106 -15.19 -3.13 1.90
N GLU A 107 -14.68 -4.04 1.07
CA GLU A 107 -15.49 -4.82 0.13
C GLU A 107 -16.53 -5.67 0.87
N ASP A 108 -16.14 -6.34 1.97
CA ASP A 108 -17.07 -7.12 2.79
C ASP A 108 -18.12 -6.22 3.47
N ALA A 109 -17.71 -5.08 4.03
CA ALA A 109 -18.63 -4.12 4.62
C ALA A 109 -19.64 -3.58 3.59
N ILE A 110 -19.18 -3.23 2.39
CA ILE A 110 -20.03 -2.78 1.28
C ILE A 110 -20.99 -3.89 0.86
N LYS A 111 -20.52 -5.13 0.75
CA LYS A 111 -21.35 -6.29 0.38
C LYS A 111 -22.48 -6.49 1.40
N ARG A 112 -22.15 -6.50 2.70
CA ARG A 112 -23.13 -6.62 3.78
C ARG A 112 -24.13 -5.45 3.80
N GLY A 113 -23.64 -4.23 3.58
CA GLY A 113 -24.50 -3.05 3.46
C GLY A 113 -25.50 -3.17 2.31
N LYS A 114 -25.02 -3.55 1.11
CA LYS A 114 -25.87 -3.77 -0.07
C LYS A 114 -26.90 -4.89 0.15
N GLU A 115 -26.51 -5.98 0.79
CA GLU A 115 -27.43 -7.07 1.12
C GLU A 115 -28.51 -6.61 2.10
N SER A 116 -28.14 -5.84 3.14
CA SER A 116 -29.10 -5.25 4.07
C SER A 116 -30.06 -4.29 3.38
N ASP A 117 -29.57 -3.42 2.49
CA ASP A 117 -30.40 -2.47 1.75
C ASP A 117 -31.37 -3.18 0.80
N LEU A 118 -30.91 -4.27 0.15
CA LEU A 118 -31.77 -5.08 -0.70
C LEU A 118 -32.88 -5.76 0.12
N LEU A 119 -32.54 -6.35 1.27
CA LEU A 119 -33.50 -6.98 2.17
C LEU A 119 -34.51 -5.96 2.71
N LYS A 120 -34.07 -4.77 3.11
CA LYS A 120 -34.96 -3.67 3.53
C LYS A 120 -35.89 -3.24 2.40
N THR A 121 -35.36 -3.08 1.20
CA THR A 121 -36.16 -2.70 0.02
C THR A 121 -37.22 -3.75 -0.30
N ALA A 122 -36.83 -5.03 -0.29
CA ALA A 122 -37.74 -6.15 -0.50
C ALA A 122 -38.81 -6.22 0.60
N PHE A 123 -38.41 -6.03 1.86
CA PHE A 123 -39.32 -5.97 3.01
C PHE A 123 -40.36 -4.86 2.85
N LEU A 124 -39.94 -3.62 2.59
CA LEU A 124 -40.85 -2.47 2.41
C LEU A 124 -41.79 -2.65 1.22
N THR A 125 -41.28 -3.23 0.13
CA THR A 125 -42.10 -3.56 -1.05
C THR A 125 -43.18 -4.57 -0.69
N ASN A 126 -42.82 -5.65 0.00
CA ASN A 126 -43.76 -6.68 0.43
C ASN A 126 -44.80 -6.12 1.40
N MET A 127 -44.39 -5.37 2.42
CA MET A 127 -45.30 -4.72 3.36
C MET A 127 -46.27 -3.77 2.67
N SER A 128 -45.79 -2.98 1.70
CA SER A 128 -46.65 -2.09 0.91
C SER A 128 -47.75 -2.85 0.16
N HIS A 129 -47.42 -4.02 -0.41
CA HIS A 129 -48.39 -4.88 -1.08
C HIS A 129 -49.38 -5.54 -0.12
N GLU A 130 -48.87 -6.04 1.01
CA GLU A 130 -49.68 -6.68 2.05
C GLU A 130 -50.62 -5.71 2.77
N ILE A 131 -50.27 -4.42 2.87
CA ILE A 131 -51.14 -3.35 3.36
C ILE A 131 -52.18 -2.96 2.29
N ARG A 132 -51.73 -2.73 1.04
CA ARG A 132 -52.59 -2.21 -0.03
C ARG A 132 -53.78 -3.13 -0.32
N THR A 133 -53.58 -4.44 -0.27
CA THR A 133 -54.63 -5.43 -0.61
C THR A 133 -55.84 -5.35 0.34
N PRO A 134 -55.71 -5.54 1.66
CA PRO A 134 -56.83 -5.40 2.59
C PRO A 134 -57.34 -3.96 2.64
N MET A 135 -56.48 -2.95 2.54
CA MET A 135 -56.92 -1.54 2.51
C MET A 135 -57.84 -1.25 1.31
N ASN A 136 -57.49 -1.74 0.12
CA ASN A 136 -58.32 -1.60 -1.07
C ASN A 136 -59.66 -2.35 -0.93
N ALA A 137 -59.67 -3.51 -0.27
CA ALA A 137 -60.90 -4.22 0.04
C ALA A 137 -61.79 -3.42 1.01
N VAL A 138 -61.22 -2.84 2.07
CA VAL A 138 -61.95 -1.99 3.03
C VAL A 138 -62.58 -0.79 2.32
N MET A 139 -61.81 -0.05 1.52
CA MET A 139 -62.33 1.11 0.78
C MET A 139 -63.37 0.69 -0.27
N GLY A 140 -63.09 -0.38 -1.02
CA GLY A 140 -63.96 -0.87 -2.08
C GLY A 140 -65.32 -1.34 -1.54
N PHE A 141 -65.32 -2.30 -0.62
CA PHE A 141 -66.57 -2.81 -0.04
C PHE A 141 -67.27 -1.76 0.83
N GLY A 142 -66.53 -0.90 1.53
CA GLY A 142 -67.11 0.24 2.24
C GLY A 142 -67.88 1.19 1.31
N SER A 143 -67.33 1.48 0.13
CA SER A 143 -68.03 2.29 -0.88
C SER A 143 -69.29 1.62 -1.40
N LEU A 144 -69.27 0.30 -1.62
CA LEU A 144 -70.42 -0.48 -2.10
C LEU A 144 -71.58 -0.51 -1.09
N LEU A 145 -71.29 -0.49 0.21
CA LEU A 145 -72.31 -0.46 1.29
C LEU A 145 -73.15 0.82 1.29
N SER A 146 -72.65 1.90 0.67
CA SER A 146 -73.35 3.18 0.54
C SER A 146 -74.48 3.14 -0.49
N ASN A 147 -74.59 2.08 -1.29
CA ASN A 147 -75.66 1.93 -2.27
C ASN A 147 -77.00 1.56 -1.58
N SER A 148 -78.03 2.39 -1.80
CA SER A 148 -79.37 2.20 -1.23
C SER A 148 -80.14 1.03 -1.84
N ASN A 149 -79.78 0.60 -3.05
CA ASN A 149 -80.45 -0.50 -3.77
C ASN A 149 -79.82 -1.88 -3.49
N LEU A 150 -78.92 -1.97 -2.50
CA LEU A 150 -78.21 -3.20 -2.17
C LEU A 150 -79.14 -4.16 -1.40
N SER A 151 -79.18 -5.43 -1.82
CA SER A 151 -79.92 -6.47 -1.10
C SER A 151 -79.33 -6.68 0.30
N GLU A 152 -80.15 -7.17 1.23
CA GLU A 152 -79.70 -7.43 2.61
C GLU A 152 -78.63 -8.53 2.66
N ASN A 153 -78.75 -9.56 1.82
CA ASN A 153 -77.72 -10.60 1.68
C ASN A 153 -76.38 -10.04 1.18
N ASP A 154 -76.39 -9.19 0.16
CA ASP A 154 -75.14 -8.58 -0.35
C ASP A 154 -74.54 -7.63 0.68
N ARG A 155 -75.37 -6.88 1.42
CA ARG A 155 -74.94 -6.02 2.53
C ARG A 155 -74.21 -6.81 3.61
N MET A 156 -74.78 -7.94 4.04
CA MET A 156 -74.14 -8.83 5.01
C MET A 156 -72.80 -9.36 4.50
N LYS A 157 -72.77 -9.85 3.25
CA LYS A 157 -71.55 -10.40 2.63
C LYS A 157 -70.43 -9.35 2.51
N TYR A 158 -70.75 -8.14 2.07
CA TYR A 158 -69.77 -7.06 1.97
C TYR A 158 -69.27 -6.59 3.34
N THR A 159 -70.16 -6.55 4.33
CA THR A 159 -69.79 -6.26 5.72
C THR A 159 -68.82 -7.30 6.28
N GLU A 160 -69.07 -8.59 6.02
CA GLU A 160 -68.16 -9.68 6.41
C GLU A 160 -66.77 -9.53 5.77
N ILE A 161 -66.71 -9.24 4.46
CA ILE A 161 -65.43 -9.03 3.76
C ILE A 161 -64.69 -7.82 4.33
N LEU A 162 -65.40 -6.73 4.65
CA LEU A 162 -64.81 -5.53 5.23
C LEU A 162 -64.21 -5.81 6.60
N LEU A 163 -64.95 -6.51 7.49
CA LEU A 163 -64.46 -6.89 8.82
C LEU A 163 -63.21 -7.76 8.72
N LYS A 164 -63.27 -8.81 7.90
CA LYS A 164 -62.12 -9.70 7.67
C LYS A 164 -60.90 -8.98 7.11
N SER A 165 -61.10 -8.05 6.18
CA SER A 165 -60.02 -7.23 5.60
C SER A 165 -59.42 -6.28 6.63
N THR A 166 -60.24 -5.74 7.53
CA THR A 166 -59.81 -4.88 8.64
C THR A 166 -58.97 -5.66 9.66
N GLU A 167 -59.40 -6.86 10.03
CA GLU A 167 -58.61 -7.77 10.89
C GLU A 167 -57.27 -8.13 10.25
N GLN A 168 -57.27 -8.44 8.94
CA GLN A 168 -56.04 -8.74 8.22
C GLN A 168 -55.08 -7.54 8.19
N LEU A 169 -55.60 -6.33 7.96
CA LEU A 169 -54.80 -5.10 8.00
C LEU A 169 -54.20 -4.86 9.38
N HIS A 170 -54.99 -5.05 10.45
CA HIS A 170 -54.51 -4.96 11.82
C HIS A 170 -53.34 -5.91 12.08
N LYS A 171 -53.46 -7.17 11.66
CA LYS A 171 -52.39 -8.15 11.82
C LYS A 171 -51.09 -7.72 11.11
N VAL A 172 -51.17 -7.21 9.88
CA VAL A 172 -49.99 -6.72 9.15
C VAL A 172 -49.33 -5.56 9.89
N ILE A 173 -50.12 -4.64 10.46
CA ILE A 173 -49.58 -3.52 11.24
C ILE A 173 -48.89 -4.03 12.52
N ASP A 174 -49.51 -4.97 13.23
CA ASP A 174 -48.93 -5.56 14.44
C ASP A 174 -47.60 -6.28 14.12
N ASP A 175 -47.57 -7.07 13.04
CA ASP A 175 -46.37 -7.76 12.57
C ASP A 175 -45.24 -6.74 12.24
N ILE A 176 -45.56 -5.59 11.64
CA ILE A 176 -44.59 -4.49 11.37
C ILE A 176 -44.08 -3.85 12.67
N ILE A 177 -44.95 -3.69 13.67
CA ILE A 177 -44.55 -3.13 14.97
C ILE A 177 -43.64 -4.11 15.72
N GLU A 178 -43.96 -5.41 15.70
CA GLU A 178 -43.14 -6.44 16.33
C GLU A 178 -41.74 -6.51 15.71
N ILE A 179 -41.63 -6.55 14.38
CA ILE A 179 -40.30 -6.55 13.74
C ILE A 179 -39.52 -5.26 14.03
N SER A 180 -40.19 -4.11 14.10
CA SER A 180 -39.54 -2.83 14.46
C SER A 180 -38.99 -2.87 15.90
N LYS A 181 -39.69 -3.50 16.83
CA LYS A 181 -39.21 -3.70 18.21
C LYS A 181 -38.01 -4.66 18.27
N ILE A 182 -38.00 -5.70 17.42
CA ILE A 182 -36.85 -6.62 17.28
C ILE A 182 -35.64 -5.85 16.76
N GLU A 183 -35.77 -5.12 15.65
CA GLU A 183 -34.65 -4.43 15.00
C GLU A 183 -34.07 -3.30 15.87
N SER A 184 -34.91 -2.59 16.61
CA SER A 184 -34.48 -1.53 17.54
C SER A 184 -33.91 -2.06 18.87
N GLY A 185 -33.89 -3.39 19.08
CA GLY A 185 -33.42 -4.00 20.32
C GLY A 185 -34.31 -3.72 21.53
N GLN A 186 -35.56 -3.31 21.32
CA GLN A 186 -36.52 -2.98 22.38
C GLN A 186 -37.19 -4.21 22.99
N ILE A 187 -37.03 -5.40 22.39
CA ILE A 187 -37.53 -6.65 22.97
C ILE A 187 -36.64 -7.10 24.13
N THR A 188 -37.23 -7.16 25.32
CA THR A 188 -36.58 -7.74 26.51
C THR A 188 -37.04 -9.18 26.69
N VAL A 189 -36.13 -10.14 26.57
CA VAL A 189 -36.42 -11.56 26.79
C VAL A 189 -36.36 -11.86 28.28
N ASN A 190 -37.49 -12.24 28.87
CA ASN A 190 -37.55 -12.70 30.26
C ASN A 190 -37.33 -14.21 30.32
N LYS A 191 -36.19 -14.64 30.88
CA LYS A 191 -35.83 -16.05 31.01
C LYS A 191 -36.39 -16.60 32.32
N THR A 192 -37.39 -17.46 32.24
CA THR A 192 -38.01 -18.11 33.40
C THR A 192 -38.06 -19.62 33.20
N TYR A 193 -38.12 -20.38 34.30
CA TYR A 193 -38.45 -21.81 34.24
C TYR A 193 -39.92 -21.97 33.82
N PHE A 194 -40.19 -22.91 32.93
CA PHE A 194 -41.54 -23.29 32.51
C PHE A 194 -41.61 -24.80 32.26
N ASP A 195 -42.81 -25.39 32.38
CA ASP A 195 -43.03 -26.79 32.06
C ASP A 195 -43.23 -26.94 30.55
N VAL A 196 -42.24 -27.57 29.92
CA VAL A 196 -42.25 -27.85 28.48
C VAL A 196 -43.45 -28.72 28.07
N ASN A 197 -43.91 -29.64 28.93
CA ASN A 197 -45.07 -30.48 28.63
C ASN A 197 -46.36 -29.65 28.55
N ILE A 198 -46.53 -28.67 29.45
CA ILE A 198 -47.68 -27.78 29.46
C ILE A 198 -47.68 -26.93 28.17
N LEU A 199 -46.54 -26.32 27.83
CA LEU A 199 -46.40 -25.54 26.60
C LEU A 199 -46.79 -26.37 25.36
N PHE A 200 -46.30 -27.60 25.26
CA PHE A 200 -46.64 -28.46 24.12
C PHE A 200 -48.12 -28.86 24.09
N GLN A 201 -48.76 -29.06 25.24
CA GLN A 201 -50.21 -29.32 25.31
C GLN A 201 -51.01 -28.10 24.84
N GLU A 202 -50.64 -26.90 25.29
CA GLU A 202 -51.27 -25.64 24.85
C GLU A 202 -51.14 -25.45 23.35
N LEU A 203 -49.94 -25.67 22.79
CA LEU A 203 -49.70 -25.61 21.35
C LEU A 203 -50.54 -26.65 20.58
N MET A 204 -50.66 -27.88 21.07
CA MET A 204 -51.51 -28.90 20.46
C MET A 204 -52.98 -28.51 20.42
N LEU A 205 -53.48 -27.91 21.51
CA LEU A 205 -54.87 -27.49 21.59
C LEU A 205 -55.15 -26.31 20.67
N TYR A 206 -54.21 -25.37 20.60
CA TYR A 206 -54.28 -24.22 19.68
C TYR A 206 -54.31 -24.68 18.21
N PHE A 207 -53.32 -25.45 17.76
CA PHE A 207 -53.24 -25.86 16.34
C PHE A 207 -54.30 -26.91 15.97
N SER A 208 -54.55 -27.85 16.87
CA SER A 208 -55.90 -28.31 17.25
C SER A 208 -57.10 -27.72 16.53
N LYS A 209 -57.56 -26.66 17.19
CA LYS A 209 -58.70 -25.83 16.82
C LYS A 209 -58.52 -25.21 15.44
N GLN A 210 -57.33 -24.70 15.13
CA GLN A 210 -57.06 -24.06 13.85
C GLN A 210 -57.22 -25.03 12.65
N LEU A 211 -56.81 -26.29 12.79
CA LEU A 211 -57.00 -27.31 11.75
C LEU A 211 -58.48 -27.61 11.50
N PHE A 212 -59.28 -27.62 12.55
CA PHE A 212 -60.73 -27.81 12.47
C PHE A 212 -61.39 -26.63 11.76
N GLU A 213 -61.08 -25.40 12.16
CA GLU A 213 -61.65 -24.18 11.58
C GLU A 213 -61.25 -23.97 10.11
N THR A 214 -60.06 -24.40 9.72
CA THR A 214 -59.57 -24.27 8.33
C THR A 214 -59.92 -25.46 7.43
N SER A 215 -60.69 -26.43 7.93
CA SER A 215 -61.04 -27.68 7.21
C SER A 215 -59.83 -28.47 6.67
N LYS A 216 -58.65 -28.33 7.28
CA LYS A 216 -57.40 -28.99 6.84
C LYS A 216 -57.24 -30.38 7.48
N THR A 217 -58.23 -31.24 7.26
CA THR A 217 -58.33 -32.58 7.89
C THR A 217 -57.20 -33.56 7.52
N GLN A 218 -56.45 -33.27 6.45
CA GLN A 218 -55.30 -34.06 6.01
C GLN A 218 -54.05 -33.92 6.89
N LEU A 219 -53.99 -32.90 7.76
CA LEU A 219 -52.85 -32.66 8.64
C LEU A 219 -53.07 -33.32 10.00
N ARG A 220 -52.06 -34.05 10.49
CA ARG A 220 -52.04 -34.65 11.83
C ARG A 220 -50.85 -34.13 12.62
N ILE A 221 -51.11 -33.60 13.81
CA ILE A 221 -50.08 -33.13 14.74
C ILE A 221 -49.78 -34.27 15.72
N ARG A 222 -48.50 -34.56 15.94
CA ARG A 222 -48.03 -35.59 16.88
C ARG A 222 -46.91 -35.01 17.72
N ILE A 223 -47.01 -35.18 19.04
CA ILE A 223 -45.90 -34.93 19.96
C ILE A 223 -45.26 -36.27 20.30
N TYR A 224 -43.95 -36.36 20.14
CA TYR A 224 -43.17 -37.49 20.62
C TYR A 224 -42.38 -37.04 21.85
N LYS A 225 -42.67 -37.64 23.00
CA LYS A 225 -41.79 -37.54 24.16
C LYS A 225 -40.63 -38.50 23.93
N PRO A 226 -39.38 -38.04 23.82
CA PRO A 226 -38.25 -38.94 23.67
C PRO A 226 -38.17 -39.81 24.94
N THR A 227 -38.41 -41.11 24.78
CA THR A 227 -38.09 -42.07 25.83
C THR A 227 -36.58 -42.16 25.93
N ALA A 228 -36.05 -42.05 27.15
CA ALA A 228 -34.64 -42.28 27.44
C ALA A 228 -34.30 -43.76 27.22
N THR A 229 -34.22 -44.17 25.96
CA THR A 229 -33.61 -45.42 25.50
C THR A 229 -32.55 -45.03 24.50
N GLY A 230 -31.47 -44.46 25.04
CA GLY A 230 -30.19 -44.44 24.35
C GLY A 230 -29.68 -45.86 24.24
N LYS A 231 -29.69 -46.39 23.02
CA LYS A 231 -28.51 -47.03 22.46
C LYS A 231 -28.04 -46.16 21.32
#